data_AF-A0AAW1KJM0-F1
#
_entry.id   AF-A0AAW1KJM0-F1
#
_cell.length_a   1.000
_cell.length_b   1.000
_cell.length_c   1.000
_cell.angle_alpha   90.00
_cell.angle_beta   90.00
_cell.angle_gamma   90.00
#
_symmetry.space_group_name_H-M   'P 1'
#
loop_
_entity.id
_entity.type
_entity.pdbx_description
1 polymer ?
#
loop_
_entity_poly.entity_id
_entity_poly.type
_entity_poly.pdbx_seq_one_letter_code
_entity_poly.pdbx_strand_id
1 'polypeptide(L)'
;MPRVPCKCGKDFATEAGLKQHLRRRYCKYRPEVGDQPASEDANKCTYCPRSFNTHAGLRQHVRLAHPDEYNNELERVADEIGKDKDSSRWSDAELIAMAKHEIKYKGHFINRHLHSIFPFRTQEAIKSRRLKADYKELILSLITEGTVARDVEEELEEEAAAVINIEPNNGGNRCERCGGRIGGGSGSGDSGADNRASRGVDPRRGLVGSGFSANIATDHH
;
A
#
# COMPACT_ATOMS: atom_id res chain seq x y z
N MET A 1 23.51 20.51 -19.95
CA MET A 1 22.83 19.19 -20.04
C MET A 1 22.12 19.12 -21.38
N PRO A 2 22.34 18.08 -22.19
CA PRO A 2 21.69 17.96 -23.50
C PRO A 2 20.18 17.77 -23.30
N ARG A 3 19.38 18.61 -23.95
CA ARG A 3 17.93 18.41 -24.02
C ARG A 3 17.59 17.45 -25.15
N VAL A 4 16.57 16.62 -24.93
CA VAL A 4 16.11 15.62 -25.89
C VAL A 4 14.86 16.16 -26.60
N PRO A 5 14.96 16.55 -27.88
CA PRO A 5 13.82 17.08 -28.62
C PRO A 5 12.87 15.96 -29.07
N CYS A 6 11.57 16.22 -29.01
CA CYS A 6 10.53 15.43 -29.63
C CYS A 6 10.15 16.06 -30.98
N LYS A 7 9.78 15.22 -31.97
CA LYS A 7 9.33 15.69 -33.28
C LYS A 7 8.01 16.49 -33.24
N CYS A 8 7.34 16.56 -32.09
CA CYS A 8 6.22 17.47 -31.86
C CYS A 8 6.66 18.93 -31.56
N GLY A 9 7.96 19.22 -31.53
CA GLY A 9 8.53 20.54 -31.23
C GLY A 9 8.80 20.82 -29.74
N LYS A 10 8.53 19.84 -28.85
CA LYS A 10 8.83 19.96 -27.41
C LYS A 10 10.17 19.35 -27.07
N ASP A 11 10.94 20.02 -26.22
CA ASP A 11 12.23 19.56 -25.71
C ASP A 11 12.13 19.14 -24.23
N PHE A 12 12.82 18.04 -23.91
CA PHE A 12 12.77 17.42 -22.59
C PHE A 12 14.15 17.42 -21.96
N ALA A 13 14.21 17.57 -20.64
CA ALA A 13 15.47 17.50 -19.90
C ALA A 13 16.09 16.09 -19.90
N THR A 14 15.28 15.04 -20.10
CA THR A 14 15.71 13.64 -20.05
C THR A 14 14.98 12.77 -21.06
N GLU A 15 15.60 11.66 -21.45
CA GLU A 15 15.00 10.65 -22.34
C GLU A 15 13.79 9.95 -21.69
N ALA A 16 13.80 9.79 -20.36
CA ALA A 16 12.65 9.28 -19.61
C ALA A 16 11.43 10.21 -19.73
N GLY A 17 11.66 11.53 -19.71
CA GLY A 17 10.61 12.54 -19.95
C GLY A 17 10.05 12.45 -21.37
N LEU A 18 10.91 12.27 -22.38
CA LEU A 18 10.49 12.02 -23.75
C LEU A 18 9.68 10.72 -23.88
N LYS A 19 10.14 9.61 -23.29
CA LYS A 19 9.43 8.32 -23.33
C LYS A 19 8.06 8.40 -22.67
N GLN A 20 7.94 9.09 -21.54
CA GLN A 20 6.64 9.33 -20.90
C GLN A 20 5.74 10.22 -21.77
N HIS A 21 6.31 11.24 -22.41
CA HIS A 21 5.59 12.09 -23.35
C HIS A 21 5.04 11.32 -24.56
N LEU A 22 5.82 10.38 -25.12
CA LEU A 22 5.40 9.53 -26.24
C LEU A 22 4.35 8.48 -25.83
N ARG A 23 4.44 7.92 -24.61
CA ARG A 23 3.45 6.94 -24.10
C ARG A 23 2.08 7.57 -23.83
N ARG A 24 2.05 8.81 -23.37
CA ARG A 24 0.80 9.53 -23.17
C ARG A 24 0.27 9.91 -24.55
N ARG A 25 -1.01 9.63 -24.86
CA ARG A 25 -1.67 9.96 -26.15
C ARG A 25 -1.79 11.46 -26.47
N TYR A 26 -0.94 12.30 -25.86
CA TYR A 26 -0.87 13.75 -25.99
C TYR A 26 0.33 14.22 -26.82
N CYS A 27 1.18 13.30 -27.31
CA CYS A 27 2.17 13.62 -28.33
C CYS A 27 1.54 13.54 -29.72
N LYS A 28 1.63 14.64 -30.49
CA LYS A 28 1.15 14.74 -31.88
C LYS A 28 1.91 13.82 -32.85
N TYR A 29 3.11 13.35 -32.45
CA TYR A 29 3.97 12.49 -33.26
C TYR A 29 4.08 11.10 -32.60
N ARG A 30 3.05 10.26 -32.75
CA ARG A 30 3.13 8.84 -32.36
C ARG A 30 3.85 8.06 -33.48
N PRO A 31 5.01 7.44 -33.24
CA PRO A 31 5.80 6.82 -34.31
C PRO A 31 5.23 5.53 -34.92
N GLU A 32 4.09 5.03 -34.45
CA GLU A 32 3.51 3.74 -34.89
C GLU A 32 2.51 3.85 -36.04
N VAL A 33 2.33 5.03 -36.62
CA VAL A 33 1.58 5.19 -37.87
C VAL A 33 2.42 6.10 -38.74
N GLY A 34 2.93 5.54 -39.85
CA GLY A 34 3.78 6.24 -40.81
C GLY A 34 3.15 7.54 -41.28
N ASP A 35 3.99 8.46 -41.76
CA ASP A 35 3.68 9.78 -42.30
C ASP A 35 2.22 9.93 -42.78
N GLN A 36 1.35 10.30 -41.85
CA GLN A 36 0.07 10.90 -42.16
C GLN A 36 0.19 12.36 -41.78
N PRO A 37 0.02 13.29 -42.74
CA PRO A 37 -0.02 14.70 -42.43
C PRO A 37 -1.08 14.89 -41.35
N ALA A 38 -0.75 15.68 -40.32
CA ALA A 38 -1.70 16.04 -39.28
C ALA A 38 -2.91 16.70 -39.96
N SER A 39 -3.94 15.90 -40.26
CA SER A 39 -5.12 16.38 -40.95
C SER A 39 -5.71 17.50 -40.10
N GLU A 40 -6.19 18.55 -40.77
CA GLU A 40 -6.84 19.70 -40.13
C GLU A 40 -8.10 19.29 -39.33
N ASP A 41 -8.48 18.01 -39.43
CA ASP A 41 -9.60 17.38 -38.74
C ASP A 41 -9.24 16.74 -37.39
N ALA A 42 -7.94 16.64 -37.04
CA ALA A 42 -7.49 15.91 -35.84
C ALA A 42 -8.00 16.49 -34.50
N ASN A 43 -8.51 17.73 -34.51
CA ASN A 43 -9.06 18.39 -33.32
C ASN A 43 -10.47 18.97 -33.55
N LYS A 44 -11.22 18.43 -34.52
CA LYS A 44 -12.63 18.78 -34.72
C LYS A 44 -13.51 17.91 -33.84
N CYS A 45 -14.58 18.50 -33.31
CA CYS A 45 -15.61 17.73 -32.63
C CYS A 45 -16.38 16.88 -33.65
N THR A 46 -16.62 15.62 -33.34
CA THR A 46 -17.40 14.72 -34.20
C THR A 46 -18.90 14.95 -34.07
N TYR A 47 -19.33 15.66 -33.02
CA TYR A 47 -20.74 15.88 -32.68
C TYR A 47 -21.22 17.30 -33.00
N CYS A 48 -20.30 18.22 -33.30
CA CYS A 48 -20.65 19.61 -33.65
C CYS A 48 -19.56 20.24 -34.54
N PRO A 49 -19.85 21.36 -35.22
CA PRO A 49 -18.90 21.97 -36.17
C PRO A 49 -17.72 22.70 -35.50
N ARG A 50 -17.52 22.59 -34.17
CA ARG A 50 -16.44 23.27 -33.47
C ARG A 50 -15.09 22.58 -33.68
N SER A 51 -14.08 23.38 -33.99
CA SER A 51 -12.67 22.96 -34.08
C SER A 51 -11.86 23.55 -32.94
N PHE A 52 -10.89 22.79 -32.43
CA PHE A 52 -10.03 23.23 -31.34
C PHE A 52 -8.56 23.21 -31.75
N ASN A 53 -7.75 24.09 -31.16
CA ASN A 53 -6.31 24.11 -31.42
C ASN A 53 -5.56 23.01 -30.65
N THR A 54 -6.22 22.38 -29.67
CA THR A 54 -5.62 21.33 -28.84
C THR A 54 -6.61 20.19 -28.59
N HIS A 55 -6.10 18.96 -28.54
CA HIS A 55 -6.87 17.77 -28.17
C HIS A 55 -7.44 17.87 -26.73
N ALA A 56 -6.73 18.52 -25.81
CA ALA A 56 -7.23 18.76 -24.46
C ALA A 56 -8.47 19.66 -24.47
N GLY A 57 -8.45 20.73 -25.27
CA GLY A 57 -9.59 21.61 -25.47
C GLY A 57 -10.78 20.89 -26.11
N LEU A 58 -10.53 20.06 -27.13
CA LEU A 58 -11.56 19.20 -27.71
C LEU A 58 -12.18 18.26 -26.67
N ARG A 59 -11.35 17.55 -25.90
CA ARG A 59 -11.86 16.56 -24.92
C ARG A 59 -12.63 17.21 -23.77
N GLN A 60 -12.22 18.42 -23.35
CA GLN A 60 -12.98 19.21 -22.39
C GLN A 60 -14.30 19.69 -22.99
N HIS A 61 -14.29 20.14 -24.24
CA HIS A 61 -15.51 20.52 -24.94
C HIS A 61 -16.50 19.36 -25.04
N VAL A 62 -16.07 18.18 -25.49
CA VAL A 62 -16.94 17.00 -25.59
C VAL A 62 -17.52 16.66 -24.22
N ARG A 63 -16.73 16.69 -23.14
CA ARG A 63 -17.24 16.45 -21.78
C ARG A 63 -18.33 17.44 -21.34
N LEU A 64 -18.22 18.71 -21.71
CA LEU A 64 -19.12 19.77 -21.23
C LEU A 64 -20.34 19.98 -22.15
N ALA A 65 -20.16 19.84 -23.46
CA ALA A 65 -21.19 20.11 -24.46
C ALA A 65 -21.87 18.85 -25.01
N HIS A 66 -21.23 17.69 -24.86
CA HIS A 66 -21.68 16.37 -25.35
C HIS A 66 -21.52 15.31 -24.25
N PRO A 67 -22.15 15.51 -23.07
CA PRO A 67 -21.91 14.66 -21.90
C PRO A 67 -22.36 13.22 -22.11
N ASP A 68 -23.46 13.00 -22.85
CA ASP A 68 -23.99 11.66 -23.12
C ASP A 68 -23.05 10.89 -24.04
N GLU A 69 -22.56 11.52 -25.11
CA GLU A 69 -21.61 10.93 -26.03
C GLU A 69 -20.24 10.70 -25.39
N TYR A 70 -19.81 11.61 -24.51
CA TYR A 70 -18.61 11.44 -23.70
C TYR A 70 -18.71 10.21 -22.78
N ASN A 71 -19.85 10.03 -22.11
CA ASN A 71 -20.07 8.89 -21.23
C ASN A 71 -20.15 7.58 -22.01
N ASN A 72 -20.83 7.55 -23.16
CA ASN A 72 -20.90 6.39 -24.04
C ASN A 72 -19.51 5.98 -24.56
N GLU A 73 -18.69 6.96 -24.94
CA GLU A 73 -17.30 6.71 -25.35
C GLU A 73 -16.46 6.14 -24.20
N LEU A 74 -16.64 6.64 -22.97
CA LEU A 74 -15.98 6.08 -21.80
C LEU A 74 -16.42 4.64 -21.50
N GLU A 75 -17.70 4.32 -21.70
CA GLU A 75 -18.23 2.97 -21.51
C GLU A 75 -17.65 2.00 -22.54
N ARG A 76 -17.65 2.37 -23.83
CA ARG A 76 -17.02 1.56 -24.89
C ARG A 76 -15.54 1.30 -24.64
N VAL A 77 -14.79 2.33 -24.26
CA VAL A 77 -13.36 2.18 -23.91
C VAL A 77 -13.17 1.32 -22.66
N ALA A 78 -14.10 1.35 -21.70
CA ALA A 78 -14.05 0.49 -20.53
C ALA A 78 -14.28 -0.99 -20.88
N ASP A 79 -15.21 -1.26 -21.81
CA ASP A 79 -15.48 -2.61 -22.32
C ASP A 79 -14.29 -3.13 -23.17
N GLU A 80 -13.68 -2.29 -24.00
CA GLU A 80 -12.49 -2.65 -24.81
C GLU A 80 -11.24 -2.94 -23.97
N ILE A 81 -11.04 -2.22 -22.86
CA ILE A 81 -9.90 -2.43 -21.96
C ILE A 81 -10.13 -3.66 -21.06
N GLY A 82 -11.33 -4.26 -21.09
CA GLY A 82 -11.65 -5.38 -20.21
C GLY A 82 -11.50 -4.97 -18.75
N LYS A 83 -11.93 -3.76 -18.38
CA LYS A 83 -12.09 -3.45 -16.96
C LYS A 83 -13.24 -4.32 -16.48
N ASP A 84 -12.91 -5.47 -15.92
CA ASP A 84 -13.88 -6.34 -15.26
C ASP A 84 -14.75 -5.44 -14.38
N LYS A 85 -16.05 -5.33 -14.71
CA LYS A 85 -17.02 -4.58 -13.90
C LYS A 85 -17.05 -5.13 -12.45
N ASP A 86 -16.50 -6.33 -12.23
CA ASP A 86 -16.18 -6.94 -10.94
C ASP A 86 -15.02 -6.30 -10.17
N SER A 87 -14.25 -5.36 -10.75
CA SER A 87 -13.27 -4.50 -10.04
C SER A 87 -13.90 -3.75 -8.86
N SER A 88 -15.18 -3.40 -8.98
CA SER A 88 -15.92 -2.63 -7.97
C SER A 88 -16.47 -3.54 -6.86
N ARG A 89 -16.74 -4.80 -7.17
CA ARG A 89 -17.36 -5.77 -6.28
C ARG A 89 -16.29 -6.65 -5.65
N TRP A 90 -15.88 -6.27 -4.45
CA TRP A 90 -15.07 -7.14 -3.60
C TRP A 90 -15.98 -8.21 -3.02
N SER A 91 -15.61 -9.49 -3.17
CA SER A 91 -16.29 -10.55 -2.42
C SER A 91 -15.84 -10.53 -0.96
N ASP A 92 -16.71 -10.99 -0.06
CA ASP A 92 -16.39 -11.06 1.38
C ASP A 92 -15.16 -11.94 1.64
N ALA A 93 -15.02 -13.04 0.89
CA ALA A 93 -13.86 -13.92 0.97
C ALA A 93 -12.55 -13.20 0.56
N GLU A 94 -12.59 -12.39 -0.52
CA GLU A 94 -11.43 -11.58 -0.94
C GLU A 94 -11.09 -10.50 0.11
N LEU A 95 -12.09 -9.87 0.72
CA LEU A 95 -11.87 -8.86 1.76
C LEU A 95 -11.19 -9.46 2.99
N ILE A 96 -11.66 -10.62 3.44
CA ILE A 96 -11.06 -11.35 4.56
C ILE A 96 -9.62 -11.75 4.22
N ALA A 97 -9.37 -12.27 3.01
CA ALA A 97 -8.02 -12.63 2.59
C ALA A 97 -7.08 -11.42 2.59
N MET A 98 -7.53 -10.29 2.05
CA MET A 98 -6.76 -9.04 2.05
C MET A 98 -6.47 -8.55 3.47
N ALA A 99 -7.47 -8.61 4.35
CA ALA A 99 -7.35 -8.19 5.74
C ALA A 99 -6.33 -9.04 6.51
N LYS A 100 -6.36 -10.37 6.34
CA LYS A 100 -5.38 -11.29 6.92
C LYS A 100 -3.95 -10.99 6.48
N HIS A 101 -3.76 -10.71 5.18
CA HIS A 101 -2.45 -10.34 4.66
C HIS A 101 -1.97 -8.98 5.20
N GLU A 102 -2.87 -8.03 5.39
CA GLU A 102 -2.56 -6.74 5.98
C GLU A 102 -2.13 -6.85 7.44
N ILE A 103 -2.85 -7.62 8.27
CA ILE A 103 -2.50 -7.85 9.68
C ILE A 103 -1.14 -8.53 9.82
N LYS A 104 -0.82 -9.48 8.94
CA LYS A 104 0.46 -10.21 8.96
C LYS A 104 1.65 -9.36 8.50
N TYR A 105 1.43 -8.33 7.70
CA TYR A 105 2.49 -7.57 7.05
C TYR A 105 3.09 -6.50 7.96
N LYS A 106 4.40 -6.61 8.24
CA LYS A 106 5.15 -5.67 9.12
C LYS A 106 6.04 -4.67 8.37
N GLY A 107 5.88 -4.55 7.05
CA GLY A 107 6.75 -3.74 6.20
C GLY A 107 6.19 -2.37 5.80
N HIS A 108 6.99 -1.61 5.07
CA HIS A 108 6.55 -0.38 4.41
C HIS A 108 6.00 -0.69 3.01
N PHE A 109 5.07 0.13 2.51
CA PHE A 109 4.40 -0.04 1.20
C PHE A 109 3.42 -1.23 1.12
N ILE A 110 2.53 -1.33 2.10
CA ILE A 110 1.46 -2.35 2.14
C ILE A 110 0.66 -2.47 0.83
N ASN A 111 0.32 -1.37 0.16
CA ASN A 111 -0.45 -1.42 -1.10
C ASN A 111 0.30 -2.15 -2.22
N ARG A 112 1.63 -2.03 -2.26
CA ARG A 112 2.47 -2.74 -3.23
C ARG A 112 2.52 -4.23 -2.88
N HIS A 113 2.62 -4.55 -1.59
CA HIS A 113 2.59 -5.94 -1.12
C HIS A 113 1.25 -6.61 -1.44
N LEU A 114 0.13 -5.98 -1.09
CA LEU A 114 -1.20 -6.51 -1.40
C LEU A 114 -1.41 -6.67 -2.91
N HIS A 115 -0.91 -5.76 -3.75
CA HIS A 115 -1.00 -5.93 -5.20
C HIS A 115 -0.19 -7.13 -5.72
N SER A 116 0.92 -7.50 -5.07
CA SER A 116 1.64 -8.72 -5.43
C SER A 116 0.87 -10.01 -5.12
N ILE A 117 -0.04 -9.96 -4.15
CA ILE A 117 -0.90 -11.08 -3.76
C ILE A 117 -2.19 -11.09 -4.59
N PHE A 118 -2.72 -9.90 -4.91
CA PHE A 118 -3.93 -9.69 -5.70
C PHE A 118 -3.57 -9.01 -7.03
N PRO A 119 -2.91 -9.72 -7.98
CA PRO A 119 -2.42 -9.12 -9.23
C PRO A 119 -3.54 -8.65 -10.16
N PHE A 120 -4.73 -9.26 -10.05
CA PHE A 120 -5.92 -8.86 -10.80
C PHE A 120 -6.55 -7.57 -10.29
N ARG A 121 -6.15 -7.07 -9.11
CA ARG A 121 -6.63 -5.82 -8.54
C ARG A 121 -5.57 -4.75 -8.70
N THR A 122 -5.95 -3.57 -9.18
CA THR A 122 -5.00 -2.44 -9.27
C THR A 122 -4.63 -1.92 -7.87
N GLN A 123 -3.44 -1.31 -7.74
CA GLN A 123 -2.99 -0.69 -6.48
C GLN A 123 -3.97 0.38 -5.97
N GLU A 124 -4.61 1.12 -6.88
CA GLU A 124 -5.59 2.16 -6.51
C GLU A 124 -6.93 1.56 -6.05
N ALA A 125 -7.35 0.43 -6.63
CA ALA A 125 -8.51 -0.31 -6.14
C ALA A 125 -8.28 -0.83 -4.70
N ILE A 126 -7.11 -1.42 -4.44
CA ILE A 126 -6.70 -1.87 -3.10
C ILE A 126 -6.67 -0.71 -2.12
N LYS A 127 -6.02 0.39 -2.51
CA LYS A 127 -5.95 1.60 -1.68
C LYS A 127 -7.35 2.11 -1.35
N SER A 128 -8.21 2.29 -2.36
CA SER A 128 -9.58 2.76 -2.17
C SER A 128 -10.37 1.87 -1.22
N ARG A 129 -10.25 0.53 -1.35
CA ARG A 129 -10.93 -0.44 -0.48
C ARG A 129 -10.51 -0.34 0.98
N ARG A 130 -9.21 -0.13 1.24
CA ARG A 130 -8.65 0.04 2.58
C ARG A 130 -9.08 1.35 3.27
N LEU A 131 -9.47 2.36 2.50
CA LEU A 131 -9.92 3.63 3.08
C LEU A 131 -11.33 3.54 3.68
N LYS A 132 -12.19 2.66 3.17
CA LYS A 132 -13.59 2.56 3.57
C LYS A 132 -13.75 1.99 5.00
N ALA A 133 -14.77 2.45 5.72
CA ALA A 133 -14.98 2.16 7.14
C ALA A 133 -15.26 0.67 7.44
N ASP A 134 -16.13 0.04 6.65
CA ASP A 134 -16.47 -1.38 6.71
C ASP A 134 -15.25 -2.30 6.61
N TYR A 135 -14.23 -1.92 5.84
CA TYR A 135 -12.98 -2.72 5.79
C TYR A 135 -12.11 -2.51 7.04
N LYS A 136 -12.09 -1.31 7.61
CA LYS A 136 -11.35 -1.06 8.85
C LYS A 136 -12.00 -1.78 10.03
N GLU A 137 -13.32 -1.82 10.07
CA GLU A 137 -14.09 -2.61 11.05
C GLU A 137 -13.76 -4.10 10.92
N LEU A 138 -13.68 -4.63 9.69
CA LEU A 138 -13.25 -6.01 9.44
C LEU A 138 -11.82 -6.30 9.93
N ILE A 139 -10.89 -5.37 9.73
CA ILE A 139 -9.52 -5.51 10.26
C ILE A 139 -9.55 -5.56 11.79
N LEU A 140 -10.31 -4.66 12.42
CA LEU A 140 -10.42 -4.62 13.88
C LEU A 140 -11.04 -5.90 14.42
N SER A 141 -12.12 -6.41 13.81
CA SER A 141 -12.75 -7.67 14.23
C SER A 141 -11.78 -8.84 14.17
N LEU A 142 -11.01 -8.96 13.08
CA LEU A 142 -10.02 -10.03 12.91
C LEU A 142 -8.84 -9.91 13.89
N ILE A 143 -8.44 -8.70 14.24
CA ILE A 143 -7.42 -8.50 15.29
C ILE A 143 -7.97 -8.95 16.65
N THR A 144 -9.20 -8.53 17.00
CA THR A 144 -9.84 -8.90 18.26
C THR A 144 -10.09 -10.41 18.36
N GLU A 145 -10.59 -11.05 17.30
CA GLU A 145 -10.72 -12.51 17.25
C GLU A 145 -9.36 -13.20 17.42
N GLY A 146 -8.31 -12.67 16.80
CA GLY A 146 -6.95 -13.20 16.91
C GLY A 146 -6.30 -12.99 18.28
N THR A 147 -6.67 -11.95 19.03
CA THR A 147 -6.21 -11.75 20.42
C THR A 147 -6.96 -12.67 21.37
N VAL A 148 -8.29 -12.71 21.27
CA VAL A 148 -9.13 -13.57 22.11
C VAL A 148 -8.77 -15.05 21.92
N ALA A 149 -8.47 -15.49 20.70
CA ALA A 149 -8.01 -16.85 20.46
C ALA A 149 -6.69 -17.19 21.17
N ARG A 150 -5.78 -16.22 21.30
CA ARG A 150 -4.52 -16.39 22.03
C ARG A 150 -4.71 -16.35 23.54
N ASP A 151 -5.54 -15.42 24.02
CA ASP A 151 -5.82 -15.26 25.45
C ASP A 151 -6.53 -16.52 26.01
N VAL A 152 -7.44 -17.12 25.24
CA VAL A 152 -8.11 -18.39 25.61
C VAL A 152 -7.17 -19.59 25.55
N GLU A 153 -6.25 -19.66 24.58
CA GLU A 153 -5.23 -20.73 24.54
C GLU A 153 -4.28 -20.64 25.76
N GLU A 154 -3.86 -19.43 26.16
CA GLU A 154 -3.00 -19.20 27.33
C GLU A 154 -3.72 -19.56 28.64
N GLU A 155 -4.99 -19.18 28.80
CA GLU A 155 -5.81 -19.50 29.98
C GLU A 155 -6.07 -21.03 30.10
N LEU A 156 -6.28 -21.73 28.98
CA LEU A 156 -6.42 -23.19 28.96
C LEU A 156 -5.11 -23.93 29.26
N GLU A 157 -3.96 -23.40 28.85
CA GLU A 157 -2.65 -23.96 29.18
C GLU A 157 -2.31 -23.78 30.68
N GLU A 158 -2.67 -22.64 31.27
CA GLU A 158 -2.52 -22.40 32.72
C GLU A 158 -3.43 -23.32 33.55
N GLU A 159 -4.69 -23.52 33.14
CA GLU A 159 -5.61 -24.46 33.78
C GLU A 159 -5.12 -25.92 33.64
N ALA A 160 -4.63 -26.31 32.47
CA ALA A 160 -4.07 -27.64 32.24
C ALA A 160 -2.81 -27.89 33.11
N ALA A 161 -1.95 -26.89 33.31
CA ALA A 161 -0.79 -26.99 34.18
C ALA A 161 -1.16 -27.13 35.67
N ALA A 162 -2.27 -26.51 36.11
CA ALA A 162 -2.75 -26.61 37.49
C ALA A 162 -3.25 -28.02 37.86
N VAL A 163 -3.79 -28.77 36.90
CA VAL A 163 -4.35 -30.13 37.12
C VAL A 163 -3.25 -31.18 37.35
N ILE A 164 -2.00 -30.94 36.95
CA ILE A 164 -0.89 -31.90 37.07
C ILE A 164 -0.31 -31.93 38.51
N ASN A 165 -0.63 -30.95 39.36
CA ASN A 165 -0.18 -30.90 40.76
C ASN A 165 -1.10 -31.65 41.74
N ILE A 166 -1.48 -32.89 41.43
CA ILE A 166 -1.95 -33.81 42.47
C ILE A 166 -0.71 -34.39 43.15
N GLU A 167 -0.34 -33.80 44.29
CA GLU A 167 0.76 -34.27 45.13
C GLU A 167 0.66 -35.78 45.36
N PRO A 168 1.71 -36.58 45.10
CA PRO A 168 1.73 -37.96 45.57
C PRO A 168 1.78 -37.94 47.09
N ASN A 169 0.68 -38.35 47.71
CA ASN A 169 0.54 -38.59 49.14
C ASN A 169 1.76 -39.37 49.65
N ASN A 170 2.54 -38.72 50.52
CA ASN A 170 3.74 -39.20 51.17
C ASN A 170 3.36 -40.30 52.19
N GLY A 171 3.09 -41.51 51.68
CA GLY A 171 3.04 -42.74 52.45
C GLY A 171 4.45 -43.23 52.73
N GLY A 172 5.01 -42.82 53.86
CA GLY A 172 6.38 -43.11 54.25
C GLY A 172 6.73 -44.60 54.26
N ASN A 173 7.85 -44.93 53.63
CA ASN A 173 8.54 -46.19 53.84
C ASN A 173 9.99 -45.91 54.25
N ARG A 174 10.22 -46.05 55.56
CA ARG A 174 11.51 -45.96 56.24
C ARG A 174 12.32 -47.23 55.92
N CYS A 175 13.45 -47.07 55.24
CA CYS A 175 14.46 -48.13 55.11
C CYS A 175 15.56 -47.87 56.17
N GLU A 176 15.61 -48.69 57.22
CA GLU A 176 16.63 -48.59 58.29
C GLU A 176 17.96 -49.31 57.95
N ARG A 177 18.32 -49.46 56.67
CA ARG A 177 19.46 -50.33 56.32
C ARG A 177 20.29 -49.92 55.11
N CYS A 178 20.86 -48.74 55.14
CA CYS A 178 22.19 -48.54 54.52
C CYS A 178 22.86 -47.27 55.05
N GLY A 179 23.88 -47.47 55.90
CA GLY A 179 24.87 -46.43 56.18
C GLY A 179 25.80 -46.29 54.97
N GLY A 180 25.92 -45.09 54.43
CA GLY A 180 26.85 -44.79 53.35
C GLY A 180 27.06 -43.29 53.19
N ARG A 181 28.20 -42.80 53.70
CA ARG A 181 28.74 -41.46 53.42
C ARG A 181 29.29 -41.41 51.99
N ILE A 182 28.95 -40.37 51.23
CA ILE A 182 29.78 -39.80 50.14
C ILE A 182 29.47 -38.29 50.19
N GLY A 183 30.35 -37.40 50.68
CA GLY A 183 31.49 -36.82 49.95
C GLY A 183 30.96 -35.92 48.81
N GLY A 184 30.87 -34.59 48.92
CA GLY A 184 31.99 -33.63 49.00
C GLY A 184 32.44 -33.24 47.58
N GLY A 185 32.15 -32.01 47.13
CA GLY A 185 32.58 -31.54 45.80
C GLY A 185 32.12 -30.14 45.42
N SER A 186 32.82 -29.13 45.95
CA SER A 186 32.82 -27.73 45.53
C SER A 186 33.50 -27.54 44.17
N GLY A 187 32.93 -26.71 43.29
CA GLY A 187 33.53 -26.33 42.00
C GLY A 187 33.16 -24.89 41.62
N SER A 188 34.13 -24.00 41.81
CA SER A 188 34.21 -22.59 41.41
C SER A 188 34.92 -22.43 40.06
N GLY A 189 34.63 -21.35 39.32
CA GLY A 189 35.40 -20.90 38.14
C GLY A 189 34.49 -20.34 37.04
N ASP A 190 34.21 -19.04 36.91
CA ASP A 190 35.07 -17.89 36.50
C ASP A 190 35.11 -17.68 34.96
N SER A 191 35.06 -16.39 34.57
CA SER A 191 35.64 -15.75 33.37
C SER A 191 34.77 -15.37 32.16
N GLY A 192 34.80 -14.07 31.82
CA GLY A 192 34.72 -13.56 30.44
C GLY A 192 33.71 -12.41 30.22
N ALA A 193 34.03 -11.15 30.57
CA ALA A 193 34.75 -10.14 29.77
C ALA A 193 33.88 -9.33 28.78
N ASP A 194 33.67 -8.06 29.14
CA ASP A 194 33.86 -6.82 28.36
C ASP A 194 33.39 -6.72 26.89
N ASN A 195 32.47 -5.77 26.61
CA ASN A 195 32.79 -4.70 25.66
C ASN A 195 31.85 -3.46 25.67
N ARG A 196 32.47 -2.36 26.08
CA ARG A 196 32.34 -0.95 25.68
C ARG A 196 31.78 -0.69 24.26
N ALA A 197 30.81 0.23 24.13
CA ALA A 197 30.84 1.31 23.12
C ALA A 197 29.70 2.34 23.32
N SER A 198 30.09 3.49 23.87
CA SER A 198 29.34 4.75 23.84
C SER A 198 29.41 5.39 22.45
N ARG A 199 28.27 5.78 21.88
CA ARG A 199 28.10 6.82 20.84
C ARG A 199 26.72 7.43 21.10
N GLY A 200 26.52 8.69 21.48
CA GLY A 200 27.23 9.90 21.07
C GLY A 200 26.63 10.43 19.78
N VAL A 201 25.45 11.08 19.85
CA VAL A 201 24.90 11.87 18.74
C VAL A 201 24.34 13.19 19.27
N ASP A 202 25.05 14.25 18.91
CA ASP A 202 24.75 15.67 19.11
C ASP A 202 23.44 16.13 18.44
N PRO A 203 22.66 17.04 19.07
CA PRO A 203 21.52 17.70 18.45
C PRO A 203 21.87 19.15 18.04
N ARG A 204 22.39 19.38 16.83
CA ARG A 204 22.44 20.74 16.22
C ARG A 204 22.40 20.74 14.69
N ARG A 205 21.23 21.09 14.13
CA ARG A 205 21.00 21.86 12.88
C ARG A 205 19.48 22.07 12.79
N GLY A 206 18.89 23.25 12.67
CA GLY A 206 19.42 24.53 12.20
C GLY A 206 18.69 24.97 10.92
N LEU A 207 17.57 25.67 11.11
CA LEU A 207 17.04 26.79 10.32
C LEU A 207 16.31 26.58 8.96
N VAL A 208 15.43 27.59 8.75
CA VAL A 208 14.65 28.08 7.59
C VAL A 208 13.35 27.33 7.28
N GLY A 209 12.17 27.96 7.11
CA GLY A 209 11.78 29.36 6.93
C GLY A 209 10.58 29.41 5.96
N SER A 210 9.78 30.48 6.02
CA SER A 210 8.59 30.81 5.17
C SER A 210 7.26 30.27 5.72
N GLY A 211 6.28 31.05 6.17
CA GLY A 211 5.85 32.37 5.70
C GLY A 211 4.50 32.22 5.00
N PHE A 212 3.41 32.01 5.77
CA PHE A 212 2.04 32.03 5.24
C PHE A 212 1.39 33.36 5.58
N SER A 213 1.37 34.26 4.60
CA SER A 213 0.51 35.43 4.58
C SER A 213 -0.92 35.00 4.31
N ALA A 214 -1.83 35.25 5.24
CA ALA A 214 -3.27 35.18 5.02
C ALA A 214 -3.74 36.54 4.49
N ASN A 215 -4.09 36.60 3.21
CA ASN A 215 -4.94 37.65 2.64
C ASN A 215 -6.29 37.01 2.34
N ILE A 216 -7.33 37.38 3.09
CA ILE A 216 -8.73 37.16 2.71
C ILE A 216 -9.40 38.53 2.62
N ALA A 217 -10.15 38.66 1.54
CA ALA A 217 -10.61 39.87 0.91
C ALA A 217 -11.71 40.60 1.68
N THR A 218 -11.72 41.91 1.48
CA THR A 218 -12.78 42.87 1.78
C THR A 218 -14.06 42.56 1.02
N ASP A 219 -15.17 42.46 1.76
CA ASP A 219 -16.54 42.51 1.26
C ASP A 219 -16.85 43.91 0.71
N HIS A 220 -17.39 43.95 -0.51
CA HIS A 220 -17.97 45.14 -1.12
C HIS A 220 -19.49 45.12 -0.86
N HIS A 221 -19.98 46.19 -0.25
CA HIS A 221 -21.38 46.61 -0.27
C HIS A 221 -21.45 48.02 -0.88
#